data_AF-A0A962L3J2-F1
#
_entry.id   AF-A0A962L3J2-F1
#
_cell.length_a   1.000
_cell.length_b   1.000
_cell.length_c   1.000
_cell.angle_alpha   90.00
_cell.angle_beta   90.00
_cell.angle_gamma   90.00
#
_symmetry.space_group_name_H-M   'P 1'
#
loop_
_entity.id
_entity.type
_entity.pdbx_description
1 polymer ?
#
loop_
_entity_poly.entity_id
_entity_poly.type
_entity_poly.pdbx_seq_one_letter_code
_entity_poly.pdbx_strand_id
1 'polypeptide(L)' 'MISQLFEFALNHYLLVGTFLALLVAFFINEGKQGGAAIATGNLVSLINKEDAVVLDVRDNKEYQQGHI' A
#
# COMPACT_ATOMS: atom_id res chain seq x y z
N MET A 1 -8.94 1.42 33.33
CA MET A 1 -8.44 0.92 32.03
C MET A 1 -9.20 1.55 30.87
N ILE A 2 -10.36 1.03 30.43
CA ILE A 2 -11.08 1.59 29.26
C ILE A 2 -11.58 3.02 29.49
N SER A 3 -12.11 3.31 30.68
CA SER A 3 -12.58 4.66 31.06
C SER A 3 -11.49 5.73 30.92
N GLN A 4 -10.25 5.41 31.32
CA GLN A 4 -9.11 6.32 31.25
C GLN A 4 -8.70 6.63 29.81
N LEU A 5 -8.86 5.68 28.88
CA LEU A 5 -8.61 5.91 27.45
C LEU A 5 -9.62 6.89 26.86
N PHE A 6 -10.91 6.75 27.20
CA PHE A 6 -11.94 7.70 26.77
C PHE A 6 -11.72 9.09 27.37
N GLU A 7 -11.37 9.16 28.65
CA GLU A 7 -11.07 10.43 29.32
C GLU A 7 -9.85 11.14 28.69
N PHE A 8 -8.81 10.38 28.34
CA PHE A 8 -7.66 10.93 27.62
C PHE A 8 -8.06 11.45 26.24
N ALA A 9 -8.85 10.69 25.49
CA ALA A 9 -9.26 11.06 24.14
C ALA A 9 -10.14 12.33 24.11
N LEU A 10 -11.02 12.50 25.09
CA LEU A 10 -11.87 13.69 25.21
C LEU A 10 -11.06 14.92 25.63
N ASN A 11 -10.13 14.77 26.57
CA ASN A 11 -9.30 15.87 27.05
C ASN A 11 -8.21 16.27 26.03
N HIS A 12 -7.76 15.35 25.19
CA HIS A 12 -6.69 15.58 24.20
C HIS A 12 -7.20 15.34 22.76
N TYR A 13 -8.35 15.90 22.43
CA TYR A 13 -9.00 15.71 21.13
C TYR A 13 -8.12 16.16 19.95
N LEU A 14 -7.28 17.19 20.11
CA LEU A 14 -6.32 17.60 19.09
C LEU A 14 -5.28 16.51 18.81
N LEU A 15 -4.68 15.93 19.85
CA LEU A 15 -3.66 14.88 19.70
C LEU A 15 -4.26 13.63 19.05
N VAL A 16 -5.42 13.18 19.52
CA VAL A 16 -6.11 12.02 18.96
C VAL A 16 -6.56 12.29 17.52
N GLY A 17 -7.11 13.48 17.25
CA GLY A 17 -7.53 13.88 15.91
C GLY A 17 -6.35 13.92 14.93
N THR A 18 -5.23 14.54 15.33
CA THR A 18 -4.01 14.57 14.52
C THR A 18 -3.45 13.16 14.29
N PHE A 19 -3.42 12.31 15.32
CA PHE A 19 -2.98 10.93 15.17
C PHE A 19 -3.83 10.16 14.16
N LEU A 20 -5.16 10.23 14.27
CA LEU A 20 -6.06 9.55 13.33
C LEU A 20 -5.93 10.10 11.91
N ALA A 21 -5.77 11.42 11.75
CA ALA A 21 -5.53 12.03 10.45
C ALA A 21 -4.22 11.53 9.81
N LEU A 22 -3.14 11.48 10.59
CA LEU A 22 -1.85 10.93 10.14
C LEU A 22 -1.94 9.44 9.83
N LEU A 23 -2.69 8.67 10.62
CA LEU A 23 -2.90 7.24 10.39
C LEU A 23 -3.64 6.99 9.07
N VAL A 24 -4.69 7.77 8.77
CA VAL A 24 -5.38 7.69 7.48
C VAL A 24 -4.45 8.10 6.34
N ALA A 25 -3.71 9.20 6.49
CA ALA A 25 -2.74 9.65 5.50
C ALA A 25 -1.66 8.59 5.24
N PHE A 26 -1.19 7.91 6.29
CA PHE A 26 -0.25 6.80 6.21
C PHE A 26 -0.81 5.66 5.35
N PHE A 27 -2.02 5.16 5.62
CA PHE A 27 -2.60 4.08 4.79
C PHE A 27 -2.80 4.48 3.32
N ILE A 28 -3.20 5.73 3.06
CA ILE A 28 -3.30 6.24 1.69
C ILE A 28 -1.92 6.30 1.02
N ASN A 29 -0.90 6.73 1.74
CA ASN A 29 0.47 6.84 1.23
C ASN A 29 1.09 5.46 0.97
N GLU A 30 1.02 4.55 1.94
CA GLU A 30 1.53 3.18 1.83
C GLU A 30 0.81 2.41 0.73
N GLY A 31 -0.52 2.54 0.63
CA GLY A 31 -1.32 1.89 -0.42
C GLY A 31 -0.94 2.32 -1.84
N LYS A 32 -0.32 3.48 -2.02
CA LYS A 32 0.15 3.96 -3.33
C LYS A 32 1.56 3.46 -3.70
N GLN A 33 2.37 3.04 -2.74
CA GLN A 33 3.78 2.67 -3.00
C GLN A 33 3.92 1.41 -3.87
N GLY A 34 2.94 0.50 -3.84
CA GLY A 34 2.96 -0.73 -4.66
C GLY A 34 2.46 -0.58 -6.10
N GLY A 35 2.02 0.61 -6.51
CA GLY A 35 1.28 0.79 -7.77
C GLY A 35 -0.12 0.15 -7.74
N ALA A 36 -0.88 0.31 -8.82
CA ALA A 36 -2.18 -0.33 -8.93
C ALA A 36 -2.02 -1.85 -9.10
N ALA A 37 -2.70 -2.65 -8.29
CA ALA A 37 -2.73 -4.10 -8.46
C ALA A 37 -3.44 -4.46 -9.77
N ILE A 38 -2.83 -5.31 -10.58
CA ILE A 38 -3.36 -5.76 -11.87
C ILE A 38 -3.63 -7.27 -11.77
N ALA A 39 -4.81 -7.70 -12.18
CA ALA A 39 -5.14 -9.12 -12.27
C ALA A 39 -4.37 -9.80 -13.41
N THR A 40 -4.01 -11.08 -13.27
CA THR A 40 -3.19 -11.82 -14.24
C THR A 40 -3.74 -11.77 -15.67
N GLY A 41 -5.05 -11.91 -15.85
CA GLY A 41 -5.67 -11.83 -17.18
C GLY A 41 -5.51 -10.46 -17.85
N ASN A 42 -5.57 -9.38 -17.05
CA ASN A 42 -5.34 -8.02 -17.55
C ASN A 42 -3.87 -7.82 -17.92
N LEU A 43 -2.94 -8.33 -17.11
CA LEU A 43 -1.51 -8.26 -17.40
C LEU A 43 -1.17 -8.94 -18.74
N VAL A 44 -1.72 -10.13 -19.00
CA VAL A 44 -1.54 -10.85 -20.28
C VAL A 44 -2.10 -10.05 -21.45
N SER A 45 -3.25 -9.39 -21.29
CA SER A 45 -3.81 -8.52 -22.34
C SER A 45 -2.91 -7.32 -22.62
N LEU A 46 -2.42 -6.66 -21.58
CA LEU A 46 -1.53 -5.50 -21.68
C LEU A 46 -0.24 -5.86 -22.44
N ILE A 47 0.38 -6.99 -22.11
CA ILE A 47 1.61 -7.47 -22.77
C ILE A 47 1.35 -7.77 -24.25
N ASN A 48 0.25 -8.47 -24.56
CA ASN A 48 0.02 -8.95 -25.92
C ASN A 48 -0.59 -7.91 -26.86
N LYS A 49 -1.26 -6.87 -26.34
CA LYS A 49 -2.05 -5.94 -27.16
C LYS A 49 -1.67 -4.47 -26.98
N GLU A 50 -1.02 -4.10 -25.88
CA GLU A 50 -0.78 -2.71 -25.49
C GLU A 50 0.72 -2.42 -25.25
N ASP A 51 1.62 -3.26 -25.80
CA ASP A 51 3.08 -3.10 -25.74
C ASP A 51 3.62 -2.85 -24.32
N ALA A 52 2.99 -3.47 -23.32
CA ALA A 52 3.38 -3.27 -21.92
C ALA A 52 4.77 -3.85 -21.62
N VAL A 53 5.57 -3.11 -20.85
CA VAL A 53 6.88 -3.54 -20.37
C VAL A 53 6.77 -4.11 -18.95
N VAL A 54 7.26 -5.33 -18.76
CA VAL A 54 7.37 -5.97 -17.45
C VAL A 54 8.76 -5.70 -16.89
N LEU A 55 8.84 -5.04 -15.74
CA LEU A 55 10.09 -4.82 -15.00
C LEU A 55 10.03 -5.62 -13.71
N ASP A 56 10.86 -6.66 -13.63
CA ASP A 56 11.06 -7.41 -12.39
C ASP A 56 12.13 -6.70 -11.55
N VAL A 57 11.74 -6.24 -10.37
CA VAL A 57 12.60 -5.47 -9.45
C VAL A 57 13.21 -6.32 -8.32
N ARG A 58 13.06 -7.65 -8.40
CA ARG A 58 13.61 -8.60 -7.41
C ARG A 58 15.13 -8.76 -7.56
N ASP A 59 15.75 -9.41 -6.58
CA ASP A 59 17.18 -9.71 -6.63
C ASP A 59 17.53 -10.65 -7.78
N ASN A 60 18.74 -10.51 -8.34
CA ASN A 60 19.19 -11.27 -9.52
C ASN A 60 19.11 -12.79 -9.31
N LYS A 61 19.41 -13.27 -8.09
CA LYS A 61 19.31 -14.71 -7.74
C LYS A 61 17.88 -15.25 -7.85
N GLU A 62 16.88 -14.44 -7.54
CA GLU A 62 15.46 -14.82 -7.63
C GLU A 62 14.98 -14.75 -9.08
N TYR A 63 15.37 -13.68 -9.79
CA TYR A 63 15.05 -13.51 -11.22
C TYR A 63 15.52 -14.68 -12.08
N GLN A 64 16.71 -15.21 -11.81
CA GLN A 64 17.28 -16.36 -12.53
C GLN A 64 16.54 -17.69 -12.31
N GLN A 65 15.70 -17.81 -11.27
CA GLN A 65 14.93 -19.04 -11.01
C GLN A 65 13.66 -19.13 -11.87
N GLY A 66 13.30 -18.05 -12.56
CA GLY A 66 12.09 -17.94 -13.35
C GLY A 66 11.42 -16.58 -13.14
N HIS A 67 11.03 -15.97 -14.25
CA HIS A 67 10.30 -14.71 -14.31
C HIS A 67 9.25 -14.79 -15.41
N ILE A 68 8.39 -13.78 -15.47
CA ILE A 68 7.33 -13.63 -16.48
C ILE A 68 7.94 -13.42 -17.85
#